data_AF-A0A382AZG1-F1
#
_entry.id   AF-A0A382AZG1-F1
#
_cell.length_a   1.000
_cell.length_b   1.000
_cell.length_c   1.000
_cell.angle_alpha   90.00
_cell.angle_beta   90.00
_cell.angle_gamma   90.00
#
_symmetry.space_group_name_H-M   'P 1'
#
loop_
_entity.id
_entity.type
_entity.pdbx_description
1 polymer ?
#
loop_
_entity_poly.entity_id
_entity_poly.type
_entity_poly.pdbx_seq_one_letter_code
_entity_poly.pdbx_strand_id
1 'polypeptide(L)'
;MRSNVKYHGPLETVLDSFFENYVKWMKANPSHQYKTYNVSFNRQNPSRTPETIEWADVIVIPSDSEFRYHGELQMNPKDLEKSEGHMATIRPHFENKIVIMWRSDRGDTEQLYREQTLKGVNLKSFHVIDEIDFSGNIHGMKYHFIQRFDNPLARMLDTGKTIDFGYWGRMKVGHDREKTIRKIYRDPDLSTVLIGGFPAGVKRQSAWIKEWGQLYPKLKPARCTLCFNWLDETATTSRYPEALSIGMIPFVWENYDKNNTYKIDDWQRVFTFEDFKAKAMKLKDKLFFQEKLEEFRDNYKNVLLSEQEYFI
;
A
#
# COMPACT_ATOMS: atom_id res chain seq x y z
N MET A 1 -13.36 4.07 8.26
CA MET A 1 -14.36 5.08 8.70
C MET A 1 -14.84 5.96 7.55
N ARG A 2 -13.93 6.61 6.81
CA ARG A 2 -14.28 7.58 5.75
C ARG A 2 -14.46 6.92 4.38
N SER A 3 -13.59 5.97 4.04
CA SER A 3 -13.66 5.14 2.82
C SER A 3 -14.89 4.23 2.82
N ASN A 4 -15.62 4.18 1.70
CA ASN A 4 -16.72 3.24 1.45
C ASN A 4 -16.16 2.03 0.67
N VAL A 5 -16.13 0.85 1.31
CA VAL A 5 -15.49 -0.33 0.70
C VAL A 5 -16.44 -1.52 0.65
N LYS A 6 -16.72 -1.98 -0.57
CA LYS A 6 -17.39 -3.24 -0.83
C LYS A 6 -16.32 -4.27 -1.21
N TYR A 7 -16.04 -5.20 -0.32
CA TYR A 7 -14.94 -6.15 -0.46
C TYR A 7 -15.41 -7.46 -1.08
N HIS A 8 -14.83 -7.85 -2.22
CA HIS A 8 -15.14 -9.12 -2.89
C HIS A 8 -14.00 -10.13 -2.88
N GLY A 9 -12.81 -9.70 -2.47
CA GLY A 9 -11.61 -10.51 -2.41
C GLY A 9 -10.36 -9.64 -2.61
N PRO A 10 -9.19 -10.25 -2.71
CA PRO A 10 -7.95 -9.51 -2.86
C PRO A 10 -7.84 -8.89 -4.25
N LEU A 11 -6.90 -7.96 -4.41
CA LEU A 11 -6.53 -7.24 -5.64
C LEU A 11 -7.49 -6.10 -6.03
N GLU A 12 -8.39 -5.72 -5.12
CA GLU A 12 -9.40 -4.67 -5.31
C GLU A 12 -9.14 -3.43 -4.44
N THR A 13 -8.39 -3.54 -3.34
CA THR A 13 -8.13 -2.41 -2.44
C THR A 13 -6.78 -2.41 -1.73
N VAL A 14 -6.35 -1.23 -1.29
CA VAL A 14 -5.06 -1.09 -0.60
C VAL A 14 -5.02 -1.88 0.72
N LEU A 15 -6.20 -2.09 1.33
CA LEU A 15 -6.44 -2.81 2.57
C LEU A 15 -6.63 -4.34 2.39
N ASP A 16 -6.41 -4.89 1.20
CA ASP A 16 -6.69 -6.31 0.90
C ASP A 16 -6.08 -7.27 1.92
N SER A 17 -4.81 -7.07 2.31
CA SER A 17 -4.13 -7.95 3.26
C SER A 17 -4.85 -8.02 4.60
N PHE A 18 -5.22 -6.87 5.16
CA PHE A 18 -5.95 -6.81 6.43
C PHE A 18 -7.37 -7.40 6.30
N PHE A 19 -8.06 -7.15 5.19
CA PHE A 19 -9.41 -7.69 4.98
C PHE A 19 -9.44 -9.19 4.78
N GLU A 20 -8.48 -9.78 4.06
CA GLU A 20 -8.35 -11.23 3.96
C GLU A 20 -8.16 -11.85 5.36
N ASN A 21 -7.20 -11.34 6.13
CA ASN A 21 -6.95 -11.77 7.52
C ASN A 21 -8.20 -11.69 8.39
N TYR A 22 -8.90 -10.56 8.33
CA TYR A 22 -10.14 -10.38 9.08
C TYR A 22 -11.24 -11.36 8.70
N VAL A 23 -11.49 -11.55 7.40
CA VAL A 23 -12.56 -12.44 6.93
C VAL A 23 -12.32 -13.87 7.40
N LYS A 24 -11.06 -14.34 7.42
CA LYS A 24 -10.74 -15.67 7.95
C LYS A 24 -10.87 -15.72 9.47
N TRP A 25 -10.34 -14.73 10.19
CA TRP A 25 -10.45 -14.65 11.65
C TRP A 25 -11.90 -14.61 12.12
N MET A 26 -12.74 -13.77 11.50
CA MET A 26 -14.17 -13.66 11.81
C MET A 26 -14.90 -15.00 11.65
N LYS A 27 -14.59 -15.75 10.58
CA LYS A 27 -15.17 -17.09 10.35
C LYS A 27 -14.69 -18.13 11.36
N ALA A 28 -13.43 -18.04 11.80
CA ALA A 28 -12.86 -18.93 12.81
C ALA A 28 -13.34 -18.63 14.24
N ASN A 29 -13.89 -17.44 14.48
CA ASN A 29 -14.36 -17.00 15.80
C ASN A 29 -15.88 -16.68 15.80
N PRO A 30 -16.76 -17.66 15.54
CA PRO A 30 -18.20 -17.43 15.43
C PRO A 30 -18.89 -17.10 16.76
N SER A 31 -18.18 -17.22 17.89
CA SER A 31 -18.69 -16.88 19.22
C SER A 31 -18.89 -15.37 19.44
N HIS A 32 -18.26 -14.52 18.62
CA HIS A 32 -18.47 -13.08 18.66
C HIS A 32 -19.61 -12.64 17.73
N GLN A 33 -20.20 -11.50 18.03
CA GLN A 33 -21.14 -10.83 17.15
C GLN A 33 -20.40 -9.79 16.31
N TYR A 34 -20.72 -9.73 15.01
CA TYR A 34 -20.04 -8.86 14.07
C TYR A 34 -21.03 -7.96 13.36
N LYS A 35 -20.68 -6.68 13.27
CA LYS A 35 -21.37 -5.69 12.45
C LYS A 35 -20.34 -4.81 11.76
N THR A 36 -20.71 -4.19 10.65
CA THR A 36 -19.81 -3.32 9.89
C THR A 36 -20.38 -1.92 9.74
N TYR A 37 -19.49 -0.93 9.65
CA TYR A 37 -19.82 0.45 9.31
C TYR A 37 -19.00 0.87 8.10
N ASN A 38 -19.68 1.28 7.03
CA ASN A 38 -19.08 1.79 5.78
C ASN A 38 -18.11 0.80 5.07
N VAL A 39 -18.14 -0.48 5.48
CA VAL A 39 -17.47 -1.61 4.83
C VAL A 39 -18.44 -2.79 4.72
N SER A 40 -18.28 -3.63 3.69
CA SER A 40 -19.08 -4.84 3.50
C SER A 40 -18.22 -6.01 3.05
N PHE A 41 -18.45 -7.19 3.64
CA PHE A 41 -17.76 -8.45 3.34
C PHE A 41 -18.70 -9.53 2.75
N ASN A 42 -19.98 -9.21 2.54
CA ASN A 42 -21.03 -10.18 2.14
C ASN A 42 -21.71 -9.80 0.82
N ARG A 43 -21.02 -9.06 -0.06
CA ARG A 43 -21.52 -8.56 -1.36
C ARG A 43 -22.69 -7.57 -1.29
N GLN A 44 -23.20 -7.23 -0.10
CA GLN A 44 -24.15 -6.13 0.06
C GLN A 44 -23.43 -4.78 -0.08
N ASN A 45 -24.18 -3.72 -0.37
CA ASN A 45 -23.60 -2.38 -0.37
C ASN A 45 -23.23 -1.97 1.06
N PRO A 46 -22.09 -1.30 1.28
CA PRO A 46 -21.72 -0.87 2.63
C PRO A 46 -22.69 0.19 3.13
N SER A 47 -23.17 0.03 4.36
CA SER A 47 -24.10 0.96 5.02
C SER A 47 -23.40 1.77 6.09
N ARG A 48 -23.86 3.01 6.29
CA ARG A 48 -23.43 3.88 7.38
C ARG A 48 -24.51 3.89 8.44
N THR A 49 -24.38 2.99 9.40
CA THR A 49 -25.33 2.76 10.49
C THR A 49 -24.61 3.08 11.81
N PRO A 50 -24.70 4.32 12.33
CA PRO A 50 -23.99 4.75 13.56
C PRO A 50 -24.25 3.83 14.76
N GLU A 51 -25.43 3.23 14.84
CA GLU A 51 -25.87 2.31 15.89
C GLU A 51 -24.97 1.06 15.96
N THR A 52 -24.32 0.67 14.86
CA THR A 52 -23.31 -0.40 14.85
C THR A 52 -22.10 -0.03 15.71
N ILE A 53 -21.67 1.23 15.67
CA ILE A 53 -20.52 1.72 16.46
C ILE A 53 -20.93 1.85 17.92
N GLU A 54 -22.12 2.40 18.18
CA GLU A 54 -22.67 2.53 19.54
C GLU A 54 -22.77 1.17 20.25
N TRP A 55 -23.28 0.16 19.54
CA TRP A 55 -23.46 -1.20 20.03
C TRP A 55 -22.15 -1.92 20.36
N ALA A 56 -21.05 -1.61 19.66
CA ALA A 56 -19.82 -2.39 19.76
C ALA A 56 -19.07 -2.16 21.08
N ASP A 57 -18.46 -3.20 21.65
CA ASP A 57 -17.50 -3.08 22.77
C ASP A 57 -16.08 -2.78 22.26
N VAL A 58 -15.74 -3.38 21.11
CA VAL A 58 -14.45 -3.29 20.43
C VAL A 58 -14.69 -2.80 19.00
N ILE A 59 -13.97 -1.76 18.60
CA ILE A 59 -14.06 -1.19 17.26
C ILE A 59 -12.71 -1.39 16.57
N VAL A 60 -12.76 -2.08 15.44
CA VAL A 60 -11.59 -2.28 14.59
C VAL A 60 -11.63 -1.28 13.44
N ILE A 61 -10.55 -0.52 13.26
CA ILE A 61 -10.43 0.51 12.23
C ILE A 61 -9.34 0.08 11.24
N PRO A 62 -9.73 -0.40 10.04
CA PRO A 62 -8.85 -0.48 8.89
C PRO A 62 -8.47 0.95 8.48
N SER A 63 -7.27 1.38 8.86
CA SER A 63 -6.80 2.75 8.61
C SER A 63 -5.98 2.80 7.34
N ASP A 64 -6.46 3.58 6.37
CA ASP A 64 -5.74 3.94 5.16
C ASP A 64 -5.78 5.46 4.93
N SER A 65 -4.65 6.13 5.10
CA SER A 65 -4.49 7.55 4.75
C SER A 65 -5.43 8.51 5.50
N GLU A 66 -5.78 8.22 6.77
CA GLU A 66 -6.53 9.16 7.64
C GLU A 66 -5.77 10.49 7.80
N PHE A 67 -4.44 10.48 7.82
CA PHE A 67 -3.60 11.68 7.89
C PHE A 67 -3.90 12.72 6.79
N ARG A 68 -4.53 12.33 5.67
CA ARG A 68 -4.88 13.25 4.57
C ARG A 68 -6.11 14.11 4.85
N TYR A 69 -6.89 13.77 5.87
CA TYR A 69 -8.01 14.56 6.32
C TYR A 69 -7.58 15.65 7.32
N HIS A 70 -6.29 15.67 7.67
CA HIS A 70 -5.70 16.55 8.68
C HIS A 70 -4.46 17.26 8.10
N GLY A 71 -4.20 18.51 8.50
CA GLY A 71 -3.02 19.27 8.06
C GLY A 71 -3.07 19.83 6.63
N GLU A 72 -1.89 20.11 6.06
CA GLU A 72 -1.71 20.87 4.80
C GLU A 72 -1.94 20.05 3.52
N LEU A 73 -1.95 18.71 3.61
CA LEU A 73 -2.19 17.80 2.48
C LEU A 73 -3.69 17.66 2.21
N GLN A 74 -4.33 18.77 1.84
CA GLN A 74 -5.78 18.86 1.84
C GLN A 74 -6.43 18.02 0.73
N MET A 75 -7.27 17.09 1.19
CA MET A 75 -8.43 16.65 0.42
C MET A 75 -9.26 17.88 0.01
N ASN A 76 -10.05 17.77 -1.07
CA ASN A 76 -10.90 18.88 -1.50
C ASN A 76 -11.75 19.40 -0.31
N PRO A 77 -11.81 20.72 -0.05
CA PRO A 77 -12.54 21.27 1.09
C PRO A 77 -13.99 20.78 1.21
N LYS A 78 -14.68 20.60 0.08
CA LYS A 78 -16.06 20.07 0.07
C LYS A 78 -16.13 18.62 0.54
N ASP A 79 -15.16 17.81 0.11
CA ASP A 79 -15.06 16.41 0.53
C ASP A 79 -14.68 16.33 2.02
N LEU A 80 -13.86 17.27 2.49
CA LEU A 80 -13.45 17.34 3.89
C LEU A 80 -14.64 17.68 4.80
N GLU A 81 -15.39 18.72 4.46
CA GLU A 81 -16.60 19.12 5.19
C GLU A 81 -17.61 17.96 5.26
N LYS A 82 -17.89 17.31 4.12
CA LYS A 82 -18.77 16.13 4.09
C LYS A 82 -18.24 15.00 4.98
N SER A 83 -16.94 14.73 4.91
CA SER A 83 -16.29 13.68 5.70
C SER A 83 -16.36 13.97 7.20
N GLU A 84 -16.09 15.22 7.62
CA GLU A 84 -16.20 15.65 9.00
C GLU A 84 -17.65 15.64 9.50
N GLY A 85 -18.62 15.98 8.66
CA GLY A 85 -20.05 15.83 9.00
C GLY A 85 -20.41 14.39 9.37
N HIS A 86 -19.89 13.40 8.62
CA HIS A 86 -20.07 11.99 8.97
C HIS A 86 -19.33 11.59 10.25
N MET A 87 -18.12 12.12 10.46
CA MET A 87 -17.37 11.86 11.70
C MET A 87 -18.08 12.43 12.92
N ALA A 88 -18.67 13.62 12.83
CA ALA A 88 -19.41 14.24 13.93
C ALA A 88 -20.58 13.38 14.40
N THR A 89 -21.24 12.64 13.50
CA THR A 89 -22.32 11.70 13.85
C THR A 89 -21.80 10.50 14.64
N ILE A 90 -20.65 9.95 14.28
CA ILE A 90 -20.18 8.68 14.86
C ILE A 90 -19.20 8.83 16.02
N ARG A 91 -18.47 9.95 16.08
CA ARG A 91 -17.43 10.22 17.08
C ARG A 91 -17.92 10.05 18.52
N PRO A 92 -19.12 10.53 18.93
CA PRO A 92 -19.62 10.33 20.29
C PRO A 92 -19.78 8.87 20.70
N HIS A 93 -20.03 7.97 19.74
CA HIS A 93 -20.24 6.54 20.01
C HIS A 93 -18.94 5.77 20.33
N PHE A 94 -17.77 6.43 20.23
CA PHE A 94 -16.48 5.84 20.61
C PHE A 94 -16.17 5.97 22.11
N GLU A 95 -17.00 6.67 22.90
CA GLU A 95 -16.76 6.85 24.34
C GLU A 95 -16.67 5.50 25.07
N ASN A 96 -15.63 5.35 25.90
CA ASN A 96 -15.33 4.15 26.69
C ASN A 96 -15.24 2.84 25.86
N LYS A 97 -14.90 2.94 24.56
CA LYS A 97 -14.70 1.77 23.69
C LYS A 97 -13.23 1.36 23.61
N ILE A 98 -12.98 0.09 23.31
CA ILE A 98 -11.65 -0.40 22.90
C ILE A 98 -11.51 -0.18 21.40
N VAL A 99 -10.46 0.51 20.97
CA VAL A 99 -10.17 0.71 19.54
C VAL A 99 -8.92 -0.06 19.14
N ILE A 100 -9.00 -0.79 18.04
CA ILE A 100 -7.86 -1.47 17.41
C ILE A 100 -7.67 -0.88 16.01
N MET A 101 -6.57 -0.19 15.78
CA MET A 101 -6.20 0.33 14.47
C MET A 101 -5.36 -0.69 13.72
N TRP A 102 -5.83 -1.11 12.56
CA TRP A 102 -4.99 -1.77 11.55
C TRP A 102 -4.29 -0.70 10.74
N ARG A 103 -3.00 -0.51 11.00
CA ARG A 103 -2.19 0.55 10.41
C ARG A 103 -1.60 0.07 9.09
N SER A 104 -2.36 0.23 8.01
CA SER A 104 -1.90 -0.07 6.64
C SER A 104 -1.03 1.04 6.04
N ASP A 105 -1.02 2.23 6.64
CA ASP A 105 -0.20 3.36 6.25
C ASP A 105 0.33 4.01 7.52
N ARG A 106 1.64 3.98 7.73
CA ARG A 106 2.28 4.43 8.99
C ARG A 106 2.15 5.93 9.27
N GLY A 107 1.59 6.68 8.32
CA GLY A 107 1.12 8.05 8.54
C GLY A 107 -0.01 8.18 9.55
N ASP A 108 -0.81 7.13 9.67
CA ASP A 108 -1.91 7.08 10.59
C ASP A 108 -1.38 6.64 11.96
N THR A 109 -1.25 7.58 12.89
CA THR A 109 -0.73 7.31 14.23
C THR A 109 -1.84 7.30 15.27
N GLU A 110 -1.62 6.63 16.40
CA GLU A 110 -2.53 6.75 17.55
C GLU A 110 -2.70 8.21 17.97
N GLN A 111 -1.61 8.99 17.94
CA GLN A 111 -1.65 10.42 18.23
C GLN A 111 -2.60 11.17 17.28
N LEU A 112 -2.50 10.95 15.97
CA LEU A 112 -3.41 11.54 14.98
C LEU A 112 -4.87 11.23 15.33
N TYR A 113 -5.15 9.98 15.69
CA TYR A 113 -6.49 9.55 16.04
C TYR A 113 -7.00 10.21 17.32
N ARG A 114 -6.17 10.28 18.38
CA ARG A 114 -6.57 10.86 19.67
C ARG A 114 -6.72 12.38 19.60
N GLU A 115 -5.83 13.06 18.88
CA GLU A 115 -5.77 14.52 18.88
C GLU A 115 -6.63 15.16 17.78
N GLN A 116 -6.95 14.42 16.71
CA GLN A 116 -7.70 14.94 15.57
C GLN A 116 -8.97 14.12 15.30
N THR A 117 -8.85 12.87 14.84
CA THR A 117 -9.99 12.08 14.33
C THR A 117 -11.09 11.83 15.38
N LEU A 118 -10.68 11.41 16.58
CA LEU A 118 -11.52 11.10 17.74
C LEU A 118 -11.29 12.12 18.87
N LYS A 119 -10.93 13.35 18.51
CA LYS A 119 -10.67 14.43 19.46
C LYS A 119 -11.83 14.61 20.43
N GLY A 120 -11.51 14.64 21.72
CA GLY A 120 -12.48 14.87 22.80
C GLY A 120 -13.27 13.63 23.23
N VAL A 121 -12.93 12.44 22.74
CA VAL A 121 -13.51 11.16 23.16
C VAL A 121 -12.57 10.46 24.13
N ASN A 122 -13.07 9.97 25.26
CA ASN A 122 -12.28 9.16 26.19
C ASN A 122 -12.43 7.68 25.85
N LEU A 123 -11.45 7.15 25.12
CA LEU A 123 -11.40 5.73 24.79
C LEU A 123 -11.00 4.90 26.02
N LYS A 124 -11.53 3.68 26.13
CA LYS A 124 -11.11 2.72 27.17
C LYS A 124 -9.66 2.28 26.95
N SER A 125 -9.32 1.94 25.71
CA SER A 125 -7.94 1.69 25.27
C SER A 125 -7.82 1.85 23.75
N PHE A 126 -6.59 2.02 23.28
CA PHE A 126 -6.26 2.07 21.86
C PHE A 126 -5.09 1.14 21.61
N HIS A 127 -5.21 0.30 20.59
CA HIS A 127 -4.20 -0.67 20.18
C HIS A 127 -3.89 -0.50 18.70
N VAL A 128 -2.68 -0.86 18.30
CA VAL A 128 -2.23 -0.82 16.91
C VAL A 128 -1.75 -2.19 16.50
N ILE A 129 -2.17 -2.63 15.32
CA ILE A 129 -1.55 -3.72 14.57
C ILE A 129 -0.95 -3.06 13.33
N ASP A 130 0.38 -3.00 13.26
CA ASP A 130 1.16 -2.38 12.20
C ASP A 130 1.38 -3.32 11.01
N GLU A 131 1.51 -2.75 9.81
CA GLU A 131 2.00 -3.47 8.64
C GLU A 131 3.34 -4.21 8.86
N ILE A 132 4.24 -3.71 9.73
CA ILE A 132 5.54 -4.33 10.04
C ILE A 132 5.51 -5.29 11.23
N ASP A 133 4.36 -5.49 11.89
CA ASP A 133 4.22 -6.52 12.93
C ASP A 133 4.26 -7.95 12.33
N PHE A 134 4.14 -8.05 11.01
CA PHE A 134 4.24 -9.28 10.24
C PHE A 134 5.63 -9.38 9.61
N SER A 135 6.25 -10.56 9.71
CA SER A 135 7.51 -10.84 9.00
C SER A 135 7.35 -10.55 7.51
N GLY A 136 8.28 -9.76 6.95
CA GLY A 136 8.21 -9.36 5.54
C GLY A 136 7.07 -8.41 5.17
N ASN A 137 6.41 -7.80 6.18
CA ASN A 137 5.27 -6.87 6.09
C ASN A 137 3.95 -7.53 5.65
N ILE A 138 2.81 -7.08 6.21
CA ILE A 138 1.46 -7.61 5.88
C ILE A 138 1.12 -7.51 4.38
N HIS A 139 1.69 -6.53 3.68
CA HIS A 139 1.52 -6.36 2.23
C HIS A 139 2.25 -7.44 1.43
N GLY A 140 3.04 -8.31 2.06
CA GLY A 140 3.54 -9.53 1.43
C GLY A 140 2.43 -10.50 1.00
N MET A 141 1.23 -10.43 1.57
CA MET A 141 0.07 -11.14 1.02
C MET A 141 -0.24 -10.74 -0.45
N LYS A 142 0.00 -9.47 -0.82
CA LYS A 142 -0.16 -9.02 -2.21
C LYS A 142 0.84 -9.70 -3.14
N TYR A 143 2.00 -10.12 -2.65
CA TYR A 143 2.95 -10.89 -3.44
C TYR A 143 2.29 -12.18 -3.95
N HIS A 144 1.66 -12.94 -3.04
CA HIS A 144 0.94 -14.17 -3.36
C HIS A 144 -0.27 -13.91 -4.27
N PHE A 145 -1.06 -12.88 -3.97
CA PHE A 145 -2.28 -12.59 -4.73
C PHE A 145 -1.99 -12.15 -6.16
N ILE A 146 -1.01 -11.26 -6.36
CA ILE A 146 -0.68 -10.73 -7.69
C ILE A 146 -0.12 -11.84 -8.59
N GLN A 147 0.59 -12.82 -8.03
CA GLN A 147 1.10 -13.96 -8.80
C GLN A 147 -0.01 -14.79 -9.45
N ARG A 148 -1.26 -14.70 -8.96
CA ARG A 148 -2.43 -15.35 -9.59
C ARG A 148 -2.74 -14.79 -10.99
N PHE A 149 -2.24 -13.59 -11.33
CA PHE A 149 -2.33 -13.05 -12.69
C PHE A 149 -1.34 -13.68 -13.66
N ASP A 150 -0.30 -14.38 -13.19
CA ASP A 150 0.64 -15.12 -14.04
C ASP A 150 0.05 -16.49 -14.44
N ASN A 151 -0.94 -16.44 -15.33
CA ASN A 151 -1.60 -17.61 -15.90
C ASN A 151 -1.12 -17.88 -17.35
N PRO A 152 -1.42 -19.04 -17.96
CA PRO A 152 -0.95 -19.37 -19.30
C PRO A 152 -1.28 -18.32 -20.37
N LEU A 153 -2.46 -17.71 -20.31
CA LEU A 153 -2.85 -16.64 -21.24
C LEU A 153 -1.97 -15.40 -21.05
N ALA A 154 -1.71 -15.00 -19.80
CA ALA A 154 -0.82 -13.88 -19.50
C ALA A 154 0.60 -14.12 -20.02
N ARG A 155 1.10 -15.35 -19.94
CA ARG A 155 2.42 -15.74 -20.49
C ARG A 155 2.46 -15.71 -22.01
N MET A 156 1.38 -16.11 -22.68
CA MET A 156 1.27 -16.01 -24.14
C MET A 156 1.26 -14.55 -24.62
N LEU A 157 0.72 -13.63 -23.81
CA LEU A 157 0.66 -12.20 -24.10
C LEU A 157 1.87 -11.42 -23.54
N ASP A 158 2.82 -12.09 -22.87
CA ASP A 158 3.97 -11.45 -22.27
C ASP A 158 4.95 -11.02 -23.37
N THR A 159 5.08 -9.70 -23.56
CA THR A 159 6.02 -9.10 -24.50
C THR A 159 7.42 -8.89 -23.88
N GLY A 160 7.61 -9.36 -22.65
CA GLY A 160 8.84 -9.23 -21.89
C GLY A 160 9.04 -7.82 -21.33
N LYS A 161 10.25 -7.59 -20.82
CA LYS A 161 10.64 -6.30 -20.23
C LYS A 161 11.05 -5.32 -21.32
N THR A 162 10.20 -4.35 -21.63
CA THR A 162 10.42 -3.33 -22.66
C THR A 162 10.55 -1.91 -22.11
N ILE A 163 10.14 -1.69 -20.85
CA ILE A 163 10.18 -0.39 -20.19
C ILE A 163 11.23 -0.42 -19.08
N ASP A 164 12.05 0.62 -18.96
CA ASP A 164 13.14 0.65 -17.99
C ASP A 164 12.62 0.91 -16.58
N PHE A 165 11.71 1.87 -16.44
CA PHE A 165 11.20 2.30 -15.13
C PHE A 165 9.68 2.36 -15.06
N GLY A 166 9.10 1.71 -14.06
CA GLY A 166 7.69 1.78 -13.72
C GLY A 166 7.44 2.50 -12.41
N TYR A 167 6.42 3.37 -12.36
CA TYR A 167 6.00 4.04 -11.15
C TYR A 167 4.48 4.18 -11.06
N TRP A 168 3.91 3.77 -9.94
CA TRP A 168 2.49 3.94 -9.64
C TRP A 168 2.30 4.61 -8.28
N GLY A 169 1.31 5.49 -8.23
CA GLY A 169 0.96 6.26 -7.05
C GLY A 169 0.90 7.76 -7.34
N ARG A 170 1.01 8.55 -6.28
CA ARG A 170 1.06 10.01 -6.37
C ARG A 170 2.47 10.50 -6.10
N MET A 171 3.07 11.25 -7.02
CA MET A 171 4.32 11.97 -6.74
C MET A 171 4.04 13.07 -5.73
N LYS A 172 4.61 12.96 -4.53
CA LYS A 172 4.54 14.00 -3.50
C LYS A 172 5.49 15.14 -3.91
N VAL A 173 5.03 16.38 -3.76
CA VAL A 173 5.78 17.61 -4.13
C VAL A 173 6.71 18.01 -2.99
N GLY A 174 7.87 18.60 -3.30
CA GLY A 174 8.74 19.22 -2.28
C GLY A 174 9.76 18.31 -1.61
N HIS A 175 9.93 17.08 -2.08
CA HIS A 175 10.91 16.12 -1.57
C HIS A 175 11.85 15.62 -2.66
N ASP A 176 12.99 15.02 -2.29
CA ASP A 176 13.96 14.49 -3.26
C ASP A 176 13.36 13.40 -4.15
N ARG A 177 12.30 12.72 -3.69
CA ARG A 177 11.42 11.88 -4.50
C ARG A 177 10.93 12.57 -5.77
N GLU A 178 10.44 13.82 -5.67
CA GLU A 178 9.98 14.57 -6.84
C GLU A 178 11.14 14.82 -7.80
N LYS A 179 12.27 15.30 -7.28
CA LYS A 179 13.44 15.64 -8.10
C LYS A 179 13.95 14.40 -8.84
N THR A 180 14.11 13.28 -8.14
CA THR A 180 14.60 12.02 -8.71
C THR A 180 13.63 11.45 -9.74
N ILE A 181 12.32 11.37 -9.45
CA ILE A 181 11.34 10.88 -10.45
C ILE A 181 11.30 11.79 -11.68
N ARG A 182 11.41 13.12 -11.51
CA ARG A 182 11.49 14.05 -12.66
C ARG A 182 12.77 13.87 -13.47
N LYS A 183 13.92 13.61 -12.83
CA LYS A 183 15.17 13.29 -13.53
C LYS A 183 15.00 12.01 -14.35
N ILE A 184 14.46 10.95 -13.75
CA ILE A 184 14.17 9.67 -14.44
C ILE A 184 13.25 9.89 -15.64
N TYR A 185 12.15 10.63 -15.47
CA TYR A 185 11.19 10.90 -16.54
C TYR A 185 11.78 11.73 -17.70
N ARG A 186 12.70 12.65 -17.41
CA ARG A 186 13.31 13.54 -18.41
C ARG A 186 14.53 12.94 -19.09
N ASP A 187 15.07 11.85 -18.57
CA ASP A 187 16.25 11.21 -19.13
C ASP A 187 15.90 10.51 -20.44
N PRO A 188 16.53 10.88 -21.58
CA PRO A 188 16.19 10.31 -22.88
C PRO A 188 16.58 8.83 -23.02
N ASP A 189 17.44 8.30 -22.15
CA ASP A 189 17.91 6.91 -22.22
C ASP A 189 16.99 5.94 -21.45
N LEU A 190 16.04 6.48 -20.68
CA LEU A 190 15.13 5.74 -19.81
C LEU A 190 13.69 5.83 -20.31
N SER A 191 13.16 4.68 -20.73
CA SER A 191 11.73 4.56 -20.99
C SER A 191 10.94 4.44 -19.67
N THR A 192 9.79 5.13 -19.58
CA THR A 192 9.00 5.18 -18.34
C THR A 192 7.53 4.84 -18.53
N VAL A 193 6.95 4.17 -17.53
CA VAL A 193 5.49 4.04 -17.33
C VAL A 193 5.10 4.62 -15.97
N LEU A 194 4.26 5.65 -15.99
CA LEU A 194 3.84 6.46 -14.86
C LEU A 194 2.30 6.42 -14.74
N ILE A 195 1.80 5.86 -13.65
CA ILE A 195 0.36 5.65 -13.40
C ILE A 195 -0.05 6.37 -12.11
N GLY A 196 -0.98 7.32 -12.20
CA GLY A 196 -1.50 8.02 -11.02
C GLY A 196 -1.36 9.53 -11.05
N GLY A 197 -1.01 10.11 -9.90
CA GLY A 197 -1.02 11.55 -9.68
C GLY A 197 0.36 12.17 -9.87
N PHE A 198 0.57 12.86 -10.99
CA PHE A 198 1.82 13.57 -11.29
C PHE A 198 1.53 15.04 -11.57
N PRO A 199 2.46 15.95 -11.23
CA PRO A 199 2.34 17.38 -11.50
C PRO A 199 2.42 17.69 -13.01
N ALA A 200 2.07 18.93 -13.36
CA ALA A 200 2.16 19.43 -14.72
C ALA A 200 3.56 19.21 -15.34
N GLY A 201 3.57 18.90 -16.64
CA GLY A 201 4.79 18.61 -17.41
C GLY A 201 5.29 17.17 -17.32
N VAL A 202 4.62 16.28 -16.57
CA VAL A 202 4.91 14.85 -16.55
C VAL A 202 3.78 14.10 -17.28
N LYS A 203 4.11 13.43 -18.38
CA LYS A 203 3.14 12.63 -19.14
C LYS A 203 2.91 11.30 -18.41
N ARG A 204 1.70 11.12 -17.89
CA ARG A 204 1.20 9.85 -17.33
C ARG A 204 0.47 9.03 -18.39
N GLN A 205 0.57 7.70 -18.29
CA GLN A 205 -0.14 6.77 -19.16
C GLN A 205 -1.58 6.52 -18.70
N SER A 206 -1.85 6.73 -17.41
CA SER A 206 -3.20 6.64 -16.86
C SER A 206 -3.33 7.43 -15.56
N ALA A 207 -4.58 7.69 -15.17
CA ALA A 207 -4.92 8.14 -13.84
C ALA A 207 -4.64 7.05 -12.79
N TRP A 208 -4.98 7.31 -11.52
CA TRP A 208 -4.80 6.32 -10.47
C TRP A 208 -5.67 5.08 -10.74
N ILE A 209 -5.05 3.91 -10.70
CA ILE A 209 -5.71 2.61 -10.88
C ILE A 209 -5.54 1.85 -9.57
N LYS A 210 -6.66 1.49 -8.95
CA LYS A 210 -6.70 0.76 -7.68
C LYS A 210 -6.63 -0.76 -7.88
N GLU A 211 -7.28 -1.26 -8.93
CA GLU A 211 -7.43 -2.68 -9.22
C GLU A 211 -6.20 -3.27 -9.93
N TRP A 212 -5.66 -4.36 -9.39
CA TRP A 212 -4.48 -4.98 -9.98
C TRP A 212 -4.74 -5.65 -11.32
N GLY A 213 -5.97 -6.09 -11.61
CA GLY A 213 -6.30 -6.65 -12.93
C GLY A 213 -6.05 -5.66 -14.08
N GLN A 214 -6.19 -4.36 -13.82
CA GLN A 214 -5.91 -3.29 -14.78
C GLN A 214 -4.47 -2.76 -14.68
N LEU A 215 -3.92 -2.75 -13.46
CA LEU A 215 -2.57 -2.23 -13.20
C LEU A 215 -1.48 -3.19 -13.66
N TYR A 216 -1.65 -4.49 -13.42
CA TYR A 216 -0.72 -5.58 -13.76
C TYR A 216 -0.22 -5.50 -15.20
N PRO A 217 -1.07 -5.52 -16.25
CA PRO A 217 -0.60 -5.52 -17.63
C PRO A 217 0.14 -4.23 -18.03
N LYS A 218 -0.10 -3.11 -17.32
CA LYS A 218 0.58 -1.84 -17.59
C LYS A 218 1.97 -1.75 -16.96
N LEU A 219 2.15 -2.37 -15.79
CA LEU A 219 3.43 -2.37 -15.07
C LEU A 219 4.31 -3.57 -15.43
N LYS A 220 3.73 -4.70 -15.86
CA LYS A 220 4.46 -5.94 -16.19
C LYS A 220 5.64 -5.72 -17.14
N PRO A 221 5.58 -4.84 -18.16
CA PRO A 221 6.71 -4.59 -19.05
C PRO A 221 7.89 -3.82 -18.42
N ALA A 222 7.73 -3.26 -17.21
CA ALA A 222 8.78 -2.49 -16.54
C ALA A 222 9.84 -3.39 -15.88
N ARG A 223 11.12 -3.03 -16.05
CA ARG A 223 12.28 -3.70 -15.43
C ARG A 223 12.41 -3.37 -13.96
N CYS A 224 12.34 -2.09 -13.61
CA CYS A 224 12.54 -1.66 -12.23
C CYS A 224 11.57 -0.59 -11.77
N THR A 225 11.51 -0.41 -10.46
CA THR A 225 10.88 0.73 -9.79
C THR A 225 11.80 1.27 -8.71
N LEU A 226 11.37 2.34 -8.03
CA LEU A 226 12.11 2.96 -6.94
C LEU A 226 11.18 3.23 -5.76
N CYS A 227 11.51 2.64 -4.62
CA CYS A 227 10.82 2.84 -3.35
C CYS A 227 11.43 4.05 -2.64
N PHE A 228 10.56 4.92 -2.14
CA PHE A 228 10.95 6.11 -1.38
C PHE A 228 10.32 6.05 0.00
N ASN A 229 11.09 6.45 1.01
CA ASN A 229 10.53 6.82 2.30
C ASN A 229 9.74 8.11 2.14
N TRP A 230 8.67 8.24 2.91
CA TRP A 230 7.92 9.49 2.96
C TRP A 230 7.73 9.99 4.40
N LEU A 231 7.86 9.10 5.40
CA LEU A 231 7.67 9.40 6.81
C LEU A 231 9.01 9.42 7.54
N ASP A 232 9.67 8.25 7.62
CA ASP A 232 10.97 8.07 8.24
C ASP A 232 11.73 6.90 7.59
N GLU A 233 12.97 6.66 8.01
CA GLU A 233 13.86 5.63 7.45
C GLU A 233 13.40 4.18 7.70
N THR A 234 12.56 3.96 8.69
CA THR A 234 11.98 2.64 9.00
C THR A 234 10.69 2.39 8.23
N ALA A 235 10.13 3.40 7.57
CA ALA A 235 8.85 3.28 6.90
C ALA A 235 8.96 2.38 5.67
N THR A 236 7.98 1.50 5.52
CA THR A 236 7.85 0.62 4.37
C THR A 236 6.70 1.05 3.46
N THR A 237 6.68 0.53 2.23
CA THR A 237 5.53 0.69 1.34
C THR A 237 5.24 -0.63 0.63
N SER A 238 3.97 -0.88 0.32
CA SER A 238 3.54 -2.08 -0.42
C SER A 238 4.18 -2.21 -1.81
N ARG A 239 4.76 -1.13 -2.36
CA ARG A 239 5.43 -1.13 -3.67
C ARG A 239 6.52 -2.18 -3.77
N TYR A 240 7.27 -2.44 -2.71
CA TYR A 240 8.36 -3.40 -2.74
C TYR A 240 7.87 -4.83 -3.03
N PRO A 241 6.97 -5.43 -2.22
CA PRO A 241 6.44 -6.76 -2.52
C PRO A 241 5.59 -6.77 -3.80
N GLU A 242 4.85 -5.70 -4.10
CA GLU A 242 4.09 -5.55 -5.34
C GLU A 242 4.99 -5.56 -6.61
N ALA A 243 6.19 -4.98 -6.55
CA ALA A 243 7.13 -4.99 -7.66
C ALA A 243 7.71 -6.38 -7.90
N LEU A 244 8.20 -7.03 -6.83
CA LEU A 244 8.80 -8.36 -6.94
C LEU A 244 7.81 -9.41 -7.46
N SER A 245 6.54 -9.29 -7.11
CA SER A 245 5.49 -10.22 -7.53
C SER A 245 5.27 -10.20 -9.05
N ILE A 246 5.27 -9.02 -9.67
CA ILE A 246 5.17 -8.89 -11.13
C ILE A 246 6.50 -9.11 -11.86
N GLY A 247 7.58 -9.37 -11.12
CA GLY A 247 8.91 -9.58 -11.67
C GLY A 247 9.58 -8.29 -12.09
N MET A 248 9.43 -7.23 -11.30
CA MET A 248 10.10 -5.95 -11.48
C MET A 248 11.04 -5.75 -10.28
N ILE A 249 12.27 -5.29 -10.51
CA ILE A 249 13.26 -5.08 -9.46
C ILE A 249 12.93 -3.78 -8.71
N PRO A 250 12.64 -3.80 -7.40
CA PRO A 250 12.51 -2.59 -6.61
C PRO A 250 13.90 -2.12 -6.17
N PHE A 251 14.34 -0.98 -6.69
CA PHE A 251 15.38 -0.19 -6.02
C PHE A 251 14.79 0.52 -4.81
N VAL A 252 15.65 0.91 -3.88
CA VAL A 252 15.24 1.64 -2.68
C VAL A 252 16.14 2.87 -2.48
N TRP A 253 15.52 4.01 -2.19
CA TRP A 253 16.22 5.29 -2.07
C TRP A 253 16.87 5.40 -0.69
N GLU A 254 18.19 5.58 -0.67
CA GLU A 254 19.00 5.81 0.53
C GLU A 254 18.69 4.77 1.64
N ASN A 255 18.30 5.27 2.81
CA ASN A 255 18.03 4.48 4.01
C ASN A 255 16.59 3.95 4.08
N TYR A 256 15.94 3.72 2.93
CA TYR A 256 14.65 3.03 2.87
C TYR A 256 14.69 1.69 3.59
N ASP A 257 13.71 1.47 4.47
CA ASP A 257 13.58 0.29 5.30
C ASP A 257 14.92 -0.08 5.96
N LYS A 258 15.47 0.85 6.75
CA LYS A 258 16.77 0.65 7.42
C LYS A 258 16.80 -0.54 8.39
N ASN A 259 15.63 -0.94 8.90
CA ASN A 259 15.47 -2.13 9.74
C ASN A 259 15.50 -3.43 8.91
N ASN A 260 15.52 -3.31 7.58
CA ASN A 260 15.61 -4.39 6.62
C ASN A 260 14.47 -5.40 6.70
N THR A 261 13.25 -4.90 6.90
CA THR A 261 12.00 -5.67 6.95
C THR A 261 11.84 -6.59 5.73
N TYR A 262 12.24 -6.11 4.55
CA TYR A 262 12.14 -6.87 3.29
C TYR A 262 13.38 -7.69 2.92
N LYS A 263 14.41 -7.70 3.77
CA LYS A 263 15.71 -8.33 3.49
C LYS A 263 16.33 -7.83 2.17
N ILE A 264 16.35 -6.51 2.01
CA ILE A 264 16.82 -5.77 0.84
C ILE A 264 18.33 -5.95 0.68
N ASP A 265 18.75 -6.26 -0.55
CA ASP A 265 20.17 -6.34 -0.90
C ASP A 265 20.79 -4.94 -1.05
N ASP A 266 22.06 -4.79 -0.66
CA ASP A 266 22.78 -3.51 -0.75
C ASP A 266 22.86 -2.99 -2.19
N TRP A 267 22.88 -3.87 -3.20
CA TRP A 267 22.85 -3.46 -4.60
C TRP A 267 21.55 -2.73 -4.98
N GLN A 268 20.43 -3.04 -4.32
CA GLN A 268 19.15 -2.38 -4.54
C GLN A 268 19.11 -0.96 -3.96
N ARG A 269 20.03 -0.60 -3.06
CA ARG A 269 20.09 0.75 -2.47
C ARG A 269 20.72 1.73 -3.47
N VAL A 270 20.08 2.88 -3.65
CA VAL A 270 20.57 3.95 -4.53
C VAL A 270 20.56 5.28 -3.81
N PHE A 271 21.66 6.04 -3.92
CA PHE A 271 21.85 7.32 -3.23
C PHE A 271 21.85 8.52 -4.17
N THR A 272 22.00 8.28 -5.47
CA THR A 272 22.00 9.33 -6.50
C THR A 272 21.20 8.87 -7.72
N PHE A 273 20.80 9.83 -8.54
CA PHE A 273 20.14 9.53 -9.80
C PHE A 273 21.07 8.77 -10.75
N GLU A 274 22.36 9.09 -10.72
CA GLU A 274 23.40 8.56 -11.58
C GLU A 274 23.69 7.08 -11.25
N ASP A 275 23.73 6.72 -9.96
CA ASP A 275 23.81 5.32 -9.52
C ASP A 275 22.55 4.55 -9.94
N PHE A 276 21.36 5.13 -9.70
CA PHE A 276 20.10 4.55 -10.16
C PHE A 276 20.11 4.30 -11.68
N LYS A 277 20.51 5.30 -12.48
CA LYS A 277 20.54 5.22 -13.95
C LYS A 277 21.50 4.11 -14.39
N ALA A 278 22.71 4.05 -13.83
CA ALA A 278 23.69 3.02 -14.17
C ALA A 278 23.13 1.61 -13.91
N LYS A 279 22.51 1.40 -12.75
CA LYS A 279 21.89 0.11 -12.39
C LYS A 279 20.69 -0.20 -13.27
N ALA A 280 19.79 0.76 -13.52
CA ALA A 280 18.62 0.59 -14.38
C ALA A 280 19.01 0.24 -15.83
N MET A 281 20.07 0.86 -16.35
CA MET A 281 20.61 0.53 -17.69
C MET A 281 21.21 -0.87 -17.73
N LYS A 282 21.89 -1.30 -16.66
CA LYS A 282 22.43 -2.67 -16.57
C LYS A 282 21.34 -3.74 -16.62
N LEU A 283 20.13 -3.45 -16.11
CA LEU A 283 18.97 -4.34 -16.21
C LEU A 283 18.43 -4.53 -17.65
N LYS A 284 18.97 -3.83 -18.66
CA LYS A 284 18.68 -4.12 -20.08
C LYS A 284 19.31 -5.44 -20.52
N ASP A 285 20.40 -5.87 -19.87
CA ASP A 285 20.93 -7.21 -20.02
C ASP A 285 19.96 -8.23 -19.39
N LYS A 286 19.46 -9.15 -20.21
CA LYS A 286 18.43 -10.11 -19.81
C LYS A 286 18.95 -11.14 -18.80
N LEU A 287 20.20 -11.58 -18.93
CA LEU A 287 20.77 -12.57 -18.01
C LEU A 287 20.97 -11.93 -16.64
N PHE A 288 21.63 -10.77 -16.61
CA PHE A 288 21.85 -10.02 -15.38
C PHE A 288 20.54 -9.64 -14.68
N PHE A 289 19.52 -9.24 -15.45
CA PHE A 289 18.20 -8.96 -14.90
C PHE A 289 17.56 -10.19 -14.23
N GLN A 290 17.61 -11.35 -14.88
CA GLN A 290 17.01 -12.57 -14.33
C GLN A 290 17.73 -13.04 -13.07
N GLU A 291 19.06 -13.06 -13.08
CA GLU A 291 19.88 -13.43 -11.92
C GLU A 291 19.55 -12.54 -10.72
N LYS A 292 19.51 -11.21 -10.92
CA LYS A 292 19.19 -10.26 -9.85
C LYS A 292 17.74 -10.38 -9.37
N LEU A 293 16.79 -10.61 -10.27
CA LEU A 293 15.40 -10.79 -9.89
C LEU A 293 15.21 -12.07 -9.05
N GLU A 294 15.87 -13.17 -9.41
CA GLU A 294 15.85 -14.42 -8.66
C GLU A 294 16.46 -14.23 -7.26
N GLU A 295 17.65 -13.64 -7.19
CA GLU A 295 18.34 -13.30 -5.95
C GLU A 295 17.46 -12.47 -4.99
N PHE A 296 16.82 -11.40 -5.48
CA PHE A 296 15.99 -10.54 -4.63
C PHE A 296 14.68 -11.20 -4.21
N ARG A 297 14.13 -12.09 -5.04
CA ARG A 297 12.97 -12.90 -4.65
C ARG A 297 13.36 -13.90 -3.57
N ASP A 298 14.50 -14.57 -3.69
CA ASP A 298 14.97 -15.53 -2.71
C ASP A 298 15.32 -14.85 -1.38
N ASN A 299 15.91 -13.66 -1.43
CA ASN A 299 16.10 -12.83 -0.25
C ASN A 299 14.77 -12.53 0.45
N TYR A 300 13.77 -12.02 -0.28
CA TYR A 300 12.47 -11.71 0.29
C TYR A 300 11.72 -12.94 0.81
N LYS A 301 11.83 -14.10 0.13
CA LYS A 301 11.21 -15.37 0.58
C LYS A 301 11.62 -15.80 1.98
N ASN A 302 12.82 -15.41 2.45
CA ASN A 302 13.27 -15.74 3.80
C ASN A 302 12.45 -15.05 4.90
N VAL A 303 11.76 -13.96 4.57
CA VAL A 303 10.95 -13.19 5.52
C VAL A 303 9.47 -13.17 5.12
N LEU A 304 9.14 -13.52 3.88
CA LEU A 304 7.78 -13.61 3.36
C LEU A 304 7.06 -14.81 3.99
N LEU A 305 6.06 -14.53 4.83
CA LEU A 305 5.13 -15.54 5.31
C LEU A 305 4.35 -16.16 4.14
N SER A 306 4.06 -17.45 4.21
CA SER A 306 3.06 -18.11 3.36
C SER A 306 1.67 -17.51 3.59
N GLU A 307 0.74 -17.72 2.65
CA GLU A 307 -0.64 -17.25 2.86
C GLU A 307 -1.20 -17.74 4.20
N GLN A 308 -0.99 -19.01 4.57
CA GLN A 308 -1.49 -19.59 5.82
C GLN A 308 -0.89 -18.94 7.07
N GLU A 309 0.40 -18.62 7.06
CA GLU A 309 1.11 -18.04 8.21
C GLU A 309 0.66 -16.61 8.54
N TYR A 310 0.11 -15.85 7.60
CA TYR A 310 -0.48 -14.54 7.89
C TYR A 310 -1.74 -14.61 8.78
N PHE A 311 -2.35 -15.79 8.91
CA PHE A 311 -3.57 -16.00 9.70
C PHE A 311 -3.32 -16.58 11.10
N ILE A 312 -2.08 -16.97 11.43
CA ILE A 312 -1.70 -17.59 12.71
C ILE A 312 -1.43 -16.51 13.74
#